data_AF-A0A7Z9PPQ8-F1
#
_entry.id   AF-A0A7Z9PPQ8-F1
#
_cell.length_a   1.000
_cell.length_b   1.000
_cell.length_c   1.000
_cell.angle_alpha   90.00
_cell.angle_beta   90.00
_cell.angle_gamma   90.00
#
_symmetry.space_group_name_H-M   'P 1'
#
loop_
_entity.id
_entity.type
_entity.pdbx_description
1 polymer ?
#
loop_
_entity_poly.entity_id
_entity_poly.type
_entity_poly.pdbx_seq_one_letter_code
_entity_poly.pdbx_strand_id
1 'polypeptide(L)'
;MIPSSMKAMVLKGHGRIDQLMYQDVPVPQPREGEVLVQVTATAKNNTDRKAREGLYPTKKGEMTSFQMGGKPTLTFPRIQGADIVGRIVAVGTGVSEQEFRQRNNLA
;
A
#
# COMPACT_ATOMS: atom_id res chain seq x y z
N MET A 1 -2.58 -7.48 20.68
CA MET A 1 -3.38 -8.33 19.77
C MET A 1 -3.63 -7.55 18.49
N ILE A 2 -3.46 -8.18 17.33
CA ILE A 2 -3.71 -7.55 16.02
C ILE A 2 -5.22 -7.62 15.74
N PRO A 3 -5.90 -6.50 15.39
CA PRO A 3 -7.32 -6.53 15.08
C PRO A 3 -7.61 -7.30 13.78
N SER A 4 -8.83 -7.79 13.61
CA SER A 4 -9.26 -8.46 12.38
C SER A 4 -9.46 -7.50 11.20
N SER A 5 -9.66 -6.20 11.48
CA SER A 5 -9.83 -5.15 10.47
C SER A 5 -9.03 -3.88 10.81
N MET A 6 -8.75 -3.09 9.79
CA MET A 6 -8.10 -1.79 9.88
C MET A 6 -8.80 -0.77 8.98
N LYS A 7 -8.61 0.52 9.28
CA LYS A 7 -9.06 1.61 8.42
C LYS A 7 -8.08 1.81 7.26
N ALA A 8 -8.61 2.02 6.07
CA ALA A 8 -7.81 2.34 4.89
C ALA A 8 -8.52 3.33 3.98
N MET A 9 -7.74 4.08 3.20
CA MET A 9 -8.25 4.83 2.08
C MET A 9 -8.17 3.95 0.82
N VAL A 10 -9.34 3.48 0.36
CA VAL A 10 -9.48 2.53 -0.75
C VAL A 10 -9.86 3.28 -2.01
N LEU A 11 -9.00 3.21 -3.02
CA LEU A 11 -9.26 3.70 -4.36
C LEU A 11 -10.11 2.70 -5.16
N LYS A 12 -11.29 3.12 -5.63
CA LYS A 12 -12.25 2.26 -6.36
C LYS A 12 -12.14 2.33 -7.89
N GLY A 13 -11.51 3.36 -8.43
CA GLY A 13 -11.42 3.59 -9.86
C GLY A 13 -10.63 4.85 -10.19
N HIS A 14 -10.50 5.16 -11.47
CA HIS A 14 -9.93 6.46 -11.89
C HIS A 14 -10.94 7.59 -11.70
N GLY A 15 -10.47 8.78 -11.31
CA GLY A 15 -11.32 9.95 -11.15
C GLY A 15 -10.80 10.98 -10.17
N ARG A 16 -11.73 11.76 -9.58
CA ARG A 16 -11.40 12.77 -8.57
C ARG A 16 -11.37 12.12 -7.18
N ILE A 17 -11.56 12.92 -6.13
CA ILE A 17 -11.49 12.47 -4.75
C ILE A 17 -12.64 11.54 -4.34
N ASP A 18 -13.75 11.57 -5.07
CA ASP A 18 -14.90 10.68 -4.91
C ASP A 18 -14.56 9.19 -5.09
N GLN A 19 -13.45 8.88 -5.79
CA GLN A 19 -12.97 7.51 -5.94
C GLN A 19 -12.22 6.98 -4.71
N LEU A 20 -11.89 7.83 -3.74
CA LEU A 20 -11.23 7.45 -2.49
C LEU A 20 -12.28 7.24 -1.39
N MET A 21 -12.37 6.01 -0.89
CA MET A 21 -13.31 5.63 0.17
C MET A 21 -12.57 5.27 1.45
N TYR A 22 -12.89 5.97 2.53
CA TYR A 22 -12.41 5.62 3.87
C TYR A 22 -13.29 4.50 4.45
N GLN A 23 -12.73 3.31 4.62
CA GLN A 23 -13.49 2.14 5.06
C GLN A 23 -12.64 1.18 5.89
N ASP A 24 -13.30 0.26 6.58
CA ASP A 24 -12.66 -0.92 7.15
C ASP A 24 -12.31 -1.93 6.05
N VAL A 25 -11.16 -2.55 6.21
CA VAL A 25 -10.65 -3.65 5.39
C VAL A 25 -9.99 -4.70 6.30
N PRO A 26 -9.87 -5.97 5.88
CA PRO A 26 -9.13 -6.97 6.65
C PRO A 26 -7.68 -6.55 6.88
N VAL A 27 -7.13 -6.83 8.07
CA VAL A 27 -5.69 -6.70 8.29
C VAL A 27 -4.96 -7.78 7.50
N PRO A 28 -3.95 -7.43 6.67
CA PRO A 28 -3.21 -8.43 5.93
C PRO A 28 -2.36 -9.30 6.86
N GLN A 29 -2.22 -10.58 6.51
CA GLN A 29 -1.28 -11.47 7.18
C GLN A 29 0.05 -11.46 6.41
N PRO A 30 1.20 -11.28 7.10
CA PRO A 30 2.50 -11.30 6.44
C PRO A 30 2.81 -12.72 5.93
N ARG A 31 3.25 -12.83 4.68
CA ARG A 31 3.77 -14.08 4.09
C ARG A 31 5.21 -14.32 4.50
N GLU A 32 5.78 -15.44 4.04
CA GLU A 32 7.20 -15.73 4.21
C GLU A 32 8.09 -14.56 3.75
N GLY A 33 9.02 -14.15 4.60
CA GLY A 33 9.91 -13.00 4.36
C GLY A 33 9.26 -11.61 4.47
N GLU A 34 7.95 -11.52 4.72
CA GLU A 34 7.25 -10.25 4.88
C GLU A 34 7.11 -9.85 6.36
N VAL A 35 6.89 -8.55 6.60
CA VAL A 35 6.58 -8.00 7.92
C VAL A 35 5.27 -7.23 7.87
N LEU A 36 4.51 -7.27 8.96
CA LEU A 36 3.31 -6.46 9.14
C LEU A 36 3.65 -5.20 9.93
N VAL A 37 3.43 -4.04 9.33
CA VAL A 37 3.69 -2.74 9.95
C VAL A 37 2.38 -2.07 10.35
N GLN A 38 2.27 -1.71 11.63
CA GLN A 38 1.27 -0.76 12.10
C GLN A 38 1.73 0.65 11.72
N VAL A 39 1.18 1.17 10.63
CA VAL A 39 1.51 2.49 10.09
C VAL A 39 1.06 3.59 11.05
N THR A 40 1.97 4.49 11.41
CA THR A 40 1.70 5.68 12.25
C THR A 40 1.69 6.96 11.43
N ALA A 41 2.45 7.01 10.34
CA ALA A 41 2.38 8.06 9.34
C ALA A 41 2.74 7.53 7.95
N THR A 42 2.26 8.23 6.93
CA THR A 42 2.50 7.93 5.53
C THR A 42 2.66 9.23 4.75
N ALA A 43 3.44 9.20 3.67
CA ALA A 43 3.56 10.36 2.80
C ALA A 43 2.45 10.37 1.75
N LYS A 44 2.02 11.58 1.38
CA LYS A 44 1.19 11.78 0.19
C LYS A 44 2.09 12.24 -0.95
N ASN A 45 2.16 11.45 -2.01
CA ASN A 45 2.96 11.77 -3.17
C ASN A 45 2.10 12.22 -4.37
N ASN A 46 2.71 13.00 -5.26
CA ASN A 46 2.08 13.36 -6.54
C ASN A 46 1.76 12.12 -7.40
N THR A 47 2.56 11.06 -7.23
CA THR A 47 2.39 9.71 -7.79
C THR A 47 1.02 9.13 -7.47
N ASP A 48 0.55 9.24 -6.21
CA ASP A 48 -0.75 8.72 -5.79
C ASP A 48 -1.89 9.42 -6.51
N ARG A 49 -1.81 10.76 -6.58
CA ARG A 49 -2.77 11.61 -7.33
C ARG A 49 -2.80 11.25 -8.81
N LYS A 50 -1.63 11.19 -9.45
CA LYS A 50 -1.53 10.93 -10.89
C LYS A 50 -2.04 9.53 -11.26
N ALA A 51 -1.79 8.52 -10.43
CA ALA A 51 -2.38 7.18 -10.62
C ALA A 51 -3.90 7.21 -10.49
N ARG A 52 -4.44 7.86 -9.45
CA ARG A 52 -5.88 8.04 -9.27
C ARG A 52 -6.51 8.76 -10.47
N GLU A 53 -5.89 9.82 -10.96
CA GLU A 53 -6.40 10.60 -12.10
C GLU A 53 -6.16 9.94 -13.46
N GLY A 54 -5.47 8.79 -13.52
CA GLY A 54 -5.21 8.05 -14.76
C GLY A 54 -4.15 8.70 -15.66
N LEU A 55 -3.29 9.55 -15.11
CA LEU A 55 -2.32 10.37 -15.86
C LEU A 55 -1.03 9.65 -16.25
N TYR A 56 -0.92 8.36 -15.94
CA TYR A 56 0.16 7.51 -16.42
C TYR A 56 -0.45 6.63 -17.52
N PRO A 57 -0.13 6.87 -18.81
CA PRO A 57 -0.54 5.97 -19.89
C PRO A 57 0.49 4.85 -20.08
N THR A 58 0.05 3.63 -20.38
CA THR A 58 0.96 2.55 -20.79
C THR A 58 0.98 2.29 -22.29
N LYS A 59 -0.04 2.77 -23.02
CA LYS A 59 -0.11 2.86 -24.49
C LYS A 59 -0.94 4.08 -24.90
N LYS A 60 -0.76 4.59 -26.13
CA LYS A 60 -1.59 5.67 -26.69
C LYS A 60 -3.07 5.25 -26.67
N GLY A 61 -3.88 5.93 -25.85
CA GLY A 61 -5.34 5.78 -25.85
C GLY A 61 -5.93 4.94 -24.71
N GLU A 62 -5.13 4.27 -23.88
CA GLU A 62 -5.62 3.48 -22.75
C GLU A 62 -5.17 4.07 -21.40
N MET A 63 -6.13 4.45 -20.56
CA MET A 63 -5.91 4.88 -19.16
C MET A 63 -5.39 3.68 -18.37
N THR A 64 -4.08 3.57 -18.22
CA THR A 64 -3.44 2.40 -17.61
C THR A 64 -2.21 2.86 -16.87
N SER A 65 -2.31 3.01 -15.56
CA SER A 65 -1.22 3.51 -14.73
C SER A 65 -0.07 2.51 -14.49
N PHE A 66 1.07 3.02 -14.03
CA PHE A 66 2.32 2.32 -13.67
C PHE A 66 2.52 0.91 -14.27
N GLN A 67 3.33 0.83 -15.32
CA GLN A 67 3.91 -0.42 -15.78
C GLN A 67 5.26 -0.65 -15.08
N MET A 68 5.27 -1.51 -14.06
CA MET A 68 6.52 -2.07 -13.54
C MET A 68 6.69 -3.47 -14.14
N GLY A 69 7.82 -3.72 -14.80
CA GLY A 69 8.09 -5.02 -15.45
C GLY A 69 7.17 -5.36 -16.64
N GLY A 70 6.62 -4.35 -17.33
CA GLY A 70 5.85 -4.53 -18.57
C GLY A 70 4.39 -4.99 -18.40
N LYS A 71 3.87 -5.06 -17.17
CA LYS A 71 2.47 -5.40 -16.88
C LYS A 71 1.76 -4.23 -16.20
N PRO A 72 0.46 -3.98 -16.48
CA PRO A 72 -0.33 -3.03 -15.70
C PRO A 72 -0.35 -3.47 -14.23
N THR A 73 0.12 -2.62 -13.32
CA THR A 73 0.21 -2.96 -11.88
C THR A 73 -0.85 -2.27 -11.02
N LEU A 74 -1.61 -1.34 -11.61
CA LEU A 74 -2.75 -0.74 -10.93
C LEU A 74 -4.01 -1.52 -11.27
N THR A 75 -4.55 -2.18 -10.26
CA THR A 75 -5.86 -2.79 -10.26
C THR A 75 -6.70 -2.14 -9.19
N PHE A 76 -8.03 -2.15 -9.36
CA PHE A 76 -8.98 -1.67 -8.36
C PHE A 76 -9.77 -2.84 -7.78
N PRO A 77 -10.19 -2.79 -6.50
CA PRO A 77 -9.90 -1.74 -5.52
C PRO A 77 -8.45 -1.78 -5.00
N ARG A 78 -7.90 -0.63 -4.58
CA ARG A 78 -6.50 -0.54 -4.11
C ARG A 78 -6.31 0.40 -2.93
N ILE A 79 -5.42 0.04 -2.01
CA ILE A 79 -4.85 0.95 -1.01
C ILE A 79 -3.53 1.49 -1.58
N GLN A 80 -3.41 2.81 -1.70
CA GLN A 80 -2.21 3.50 -2.21
C GLN A 80 -1.26 3.90 -1.08
N GLY A 81 -0.08 4.43 -1.44
CA GLY A 81 1.00 4.77 -0.51
C GLY A 81 2.24 3.92 -0.75
N ALA A 82 3.38 4.57 -0.96
CA ALA A 82 4.67 3.92 -1.15
C ALA A 82 5.64 4.18 0.01
N ASP A 83 5.38 5.23 0.80
CA ASP A 83 6.24 5.64 1.91
C ASP A 83 5.43 5.62 3.21
N ILE A 84 5.90 4.82 4.17
CA ILE A 84 5.28 4.65 5.48
C ILE A 84 6.35 4.66 6.57
N VAL A 85 5.93 5.05 7.76
CA VAL A 85 6.64 4.79 9.01
C VAL A 85 5.66 4.18 10.00
N GLY A 86 6.16 3.31 10.86
CA GLY A 86 5.35 2.59 11.82
C GLY A 86 6.15 1.59 12.62
N ARG A 87 5.43 0.71 13.32
CA ARG A 87 6.02 -0.36 14.15
C ARG A 87 5.77 -1.70 13.50
N ILE A 88 6.75 -2.59 13.51
CA ILE A 88 6.50 -3.97 13.09
C ILE A 88 5.73 -4.68 14.21
N VAL A 89 4.55 -5.20 13.90
CA VAL A 89 3.64 -5.85 14.86
C VAL A 89 3.48 -7.35 14.64
N ALA A 90 3.92 -7.87 13.49
CA ALA A 90 4.08 -9.29 13.21
C ALA A 90 5.09 -9.52 12.09
N VAL A 91 5.61 -10.74 12.00
CA VAL A 91 6.50 -11.19 10.94
C VAL A 91 5.99 -12.52 10.39
N GLY A 92 6.20 -12.75 9.09
CA GLY A 92 5.98 -14.06 8.50
C GLY A 92 7.17 -14.99 8.74
N THR A 93 7.00 -16.24 8.34
CA THR A 93 8.05 -17.27 8.43
C THR A 93 9.35 -16.80 7.78
N GLY A 94 10.49 -17.19 8.34
CA GLY A 94 11.81 -16.91 7.77
C GLY A 94 12.38 -15.52 8.07
N VAL A 95 11.63 -14.61 8.70
CA VAL A 95 12.16 -13.34 9.20
C VAL A 95 12.82 -13.57 10.55
N SER A 96 14.11 -13.28 10.67
CA SER A 96 14.86 -13.46 11.92
C SER A 96 14.49 -12.43 12.98
N GLU A 97 14.65 -12.78 14.27
CA GLU A 97 14.49 -11.82 15.36
C GLU A 97 15.43 -10.61 15.24
N GLN A 98 16.62 -10.81 14.68
CA GLN A 98 17.61 -9.74 14.51
C GLN A 98 17.14 -8.71 13.48
N GLU A 99 16.61 -9.15 12.34
CA GLU A 99 16.01 -8.28 11.32
C GLU A 99 14.79 -7.54 11.86
N PHE A 100 13.97 -8.22 12.67
CA PHE A 100 12.84 -7.60 13.35
C PHE A 100 13.26 -6.48 14.30
N ARG A 101 14.31 -6.70 15.11
CA ARG A 101 14.80 -5.70 16.08
C ARG A 101 15.46 -4.51 15.38
N GLN A 102 16.29 -4.74 14.36
CA GLN A 102 16.97 -3.66 13.64
C GLN A 102 15.97 -2.68 13.01
N ARG A 103 14.90 -3.20 12.40
CA ARG A 103 13.87 -2.37 11.75
C ARG A 103 12.92 -1.66 12.72
N ASN A 104 12.82 -2.12 13.97
CA ASN A 104 12.05 -1.46 15.02
C ASN A 104 12.85 -0.42 15.83
N ASN A 105 14.18 -0.39 15.70
CA ASN A 105 15.06 0.55 16.41
C ASN A 105 15.38 1.83 15.64
N LEU A 106 14.80 2.02 14.45
CA LEU A 106 14.90 3.25 13.68
C LEU A 106 13.72 4.17 14.06
N ALA A 107 13.80 4.73 15.27
CA ALA A 107 12.97 5.85 15.71
C ALA A 107 13.83 7.11 15.79
#